data_AF-W2C584-F1
#
_entry.id   AF-W2C584-F1
#
_cell.length_a   1.000
_cell.length_b   1.000
_cell.length_c   1.000
_cell.angle_alpha   90.00
_cell.angle_beta   90.00
_cell.angle_gamma   90.00
#
_symmetry.space_group_name_H-M   'P 1'
#
loop_
_entity.id
_entity.type
_entity.pdbx_description
1 polymer ?
#
loop_
_entity_poly.entity_id
_entity_poly.type
_entity_poly.pdbx_seq_one_letter_code
_entity_poly.pdbx_strand_id
1 'polypeptide(L)'
;VAELRNTVDKTTRQLLLAKIRGIVKERLNYPAADEMDDSIKRLKYIRYADDFLIRVIGSKQDCIQIKEDIKQFMADKLKLELSDEKTLITHARKHAKFLGYDVFVRKSNDTRRDKNGHLTRSLDHKIVLYVTTETMRKKLLEYDAVKIVKQNGKEVWKPKGRSYMRCLDDLEIISQYNAEIMGFYDYYSIANNSPVIDSFYHIMEYSMYKTYAAKYTTSKKKIIAKYKKNGVFSIPYTNKKGYEVKREFYDKGFKRKGNYRTAI
;
A
#
# COMPACT_ATOMS: atom_id res chain seq x y z
N VAL A 1 -35.68 -6.56 -21.63
CA VAL A 1 -35.91 -7.36 -20.39
C VAL A 1 -37.34 -7.90 -20.34
N ALA A 2 -38.35 -7.09 -20.66
CA ALA A 2 -39.75 -7.53 -20.75
C ALA A 2 -39.94 -8.72 -21.72
N GLU A 3 -39.36 -8.66 -22.93
CA GLU A 3 -39.41 -9.75 -23.92
C GLU A 3 -38.77 -11.07 -23.45
N LEU A 4 -37.75 -11.00 -22.59
CA LEU A 4 -37.06 -12.18 -22.06
C LEU A 4 -37.83 -12.84 -20.90
N ARG A 5 -38.70 -12.08 -20.23
CA ARG A 5 -39.58 -12.61 -19.17
C ARG A 5 -40.78 -13.38 -19.75
N ASN A 6 -41.23 -12.99 -20.94
CA ASN A 6 -42.43 -13.56 -21.58
C ASN A 6 -42.12 -14.70 -22.57
N THR A 7 -40.85 -15.00 -22.84
CA THR A 7 -40.42 -16.07 -23.77
C THR A 7 -40.19 -17.39 -23.05
N VAL A 8 -41.00 -18.40 -23.39
CA VAL A 8 -40.93 -19.77 -22.85
C VAL A 8 -39.95 -20.65 -23.65
N ASP A 9 -39.75 -20.36 -24.94
CA ASP A 9 -38.88 -21.13 -25.82
C ASP A 9 -37.39 -20.98 -25.48
N LYS A 10 -36.69 -22.12 -25.36
CA LYS A 10 -35.30 -22.20 -24.87
C LYS A 10 -34.30 -21.62 -25.86
N THR A 11 -34.51 -21.80 -27.16
CA THR A 11 -33.58 -21.34 -28.21
C THR A 11 -33.65 -19.82 -28.37
N THR A 12 -34.86 -19.25 -28.43
CA THR A 12 -35.05 -17.79 -28.49
C THR A 12 -34.49 -17.12 -27.25
N ARG A 13 -34.68 -17.72 -26.07
CA ARG A 13 -34.13 -17.21 -24.80
C ARG A 13 -32.61 -17.19 -24.81
N GLN A 14 -31.94 -18.20 -25.36
CA GLN A 14 -30.47 -18.21 -25.49
C GLN A 14 -29.96 -17.12 -26.44
N LEU A 15 -30.62 -16.92 -27.59
CA LEU A 15 -30.29 -15.86 -28.54
C LEU A 15 -30.44 -14.46 -27.91
N LEU A 16 -31.53 -14.23 -27.19
CA LEU A 16 -31.76 -12.96 -26.47
C LEU A 16 -30.70 -12.73 -25.38
N LEU A 17 -30.31 -13.76 -24.64
CA LEU A 17 -29.23 -13.66 -23.65
C LEU A 17 -27.88 -13.34 -24.30
N ALA A 18 -27.56 -13.92 -25.45
CA ALA A 18 -26.36 -13.60 -26.21
C ALA A 18 -26.37 -12.14 -26.68
N LYS A 19 -27.51 -11.65 -27.19
CA LYS A 19 -27.68 -10.24 -27.59
C LYS A 19 -27.49 -9.28 -26.42
N ILE A 20 -28.07 -9.58 -25.26
CA ILE A 20 -27.87 -8.79 -24.04
C ILE A 20 -26.40 -8.78 -23.62
N ARG A 21 -25.71 -9.92 -23.66
CA ARG A 21 -24.26 -9.98 -23.36
C ARG A 21 -23.44 -9.11 -24.32
N GLY A 22 -23.79 -9.10 -25.61
CA GLY A 22 -23.18 -8.22 -26.62
C GLY A 22 -23.35 -6.75 -26.27
N ILE A 23 -24.59 -6.31 -26.03
CA ILE A 23 -24.91 -4.92 -25.65
C ILE A 23 -24.21 -4.50 -24.36
N VAL A 24 -24.18 -5.38 -23.35
CA VAL A 24 -23.47 -5.11 -22.08
C VAL A 24 -21.98 -4.93 -22.32
N LYS A 25 -21.37 -5.73 -23.20
CA LYS A 25 -19.96 -5.61 -23.57
C LYS A 25 -19.67 -4.29 -24.28
N GLU A 26 -20.55 -3.89 -25.20
CA GLU A 26 -20.43 -2.63 -25.95
C GLU A 26 -20.60 -1.40 -25.04
N ARG A 27 -21.59 -1.43 -24.13
CA ARG A 27 -21.81 -0.38 -23.13
C ARG A 27 -20.54 -0.10 -22.28
N LEU A 28 -19.73 -1.12 -22.03
CA LEU A 28 -18.49 -0.97 -21.27
C LEU A 28 -17.38 -0.27 -22.04
N ASN A 29 -17.54 0.05 -23.32
CA ASN A 29 -16.57 0.88 -24.04
C ASN A 29 -16.80 2.38 -23.79
N TYR A 30 -18.03 2.77 -23.42
CA TYR A 30 -18.39 4.18 -23.25
C TYR A 30 -18.26 4.61 -21.78
N PRO A 31 -17.65 5.75 -21.46
CA PRO A 31 -17.59 6.27 -20.09
C PRO A 31 -19.01 6.55 -19.57
N ALA A 32 -19.19 6.39 -18.25
CA ALA A 32 -20.51 6.57 -17.63
C ALA A 32 -20.88 8.04 -17.37
N ALA A 33 -19.89 8.94 -17.37
CA ALA A 33 -20.03 10.36 -17.15
C ALA A 33 -19.05 11.12 -18.06
N ASP A 34 -19.40 12.34 -18.44
CA ASP A 34 -18.43 13.28 -19.00
C ASP A 34 -17.58 13.83 -17.86
N GLU A 35 -16.26 13.62 -17.95
CA GLU A 35 -15.32 14.02 -16.91
C GLU A 35 -14.83 15.46 -17.10
N MET A 36 -14.92 15.99 -18.32
CA MET A 36 -14.40 17.32 -18.68
C MET A 36 -15.56 18.25 -19.03
N ASP A 37 -16.61 18.20 -18.21
CA ASP A 37 -17.75 19.11 -18.32
C ASP A 37 -17.31 20.51 -17.87
N ASP A 38 -17.29 21.46 -18.81
CA ASP A 38 -16.89 22.85 -18.57
C ASP A 38 -17.83 23.57 -17.58
N SER A 39 -19.05 23.07 -17.40
CA SER A 39 -20.05 23.67 -16.50
C SER A 39 -19.82 23.35 -15.02
N ILE A 40 -19.15 22.23 -14.70
CA ILE A 40 -18.94 21.78 -13.32
C ILE A 40 -17.48 21.36 -13.09
N LYS A 41 -16.70 22.27 -12.55
CA LYS A 41 -15.35 21.96 -12.04
C LYS A 41 -15.43 21.36 -10.65
N ARG A 42 -14.85 20.17 -10.46
CA ARG A 42 -14.85 19.46 -9.17
C ARG A 42 -13.47 19.53 -8.55
N LEU A 43 -13.40 20.05 -7.32
CA LEU A 43 -12.19 20.14 -6.52
C LEU A 43 -12.35 19.30 -5.24
N LYS A 44 -11.34 18.47 -4.93
CA LYS A 44 -11.21 17.81 -3.63
C LYS A 44 -9.92 18.28 -2.94
N TYR A 45 -10.04 18.66 -1.68
CA TYR A 45 -8.94 19.14 -0.85
C TYR A 45 -8.69 18.18 0.32
N ILE A 46 -7.43 17.85 0.57
CA ILE A 46 -6.99 17.03 1.70
C ILE A 46 -5.76 17.69 2.29
N ARG A 47 -5.70 17.83 3.62
CA ARG A 47 -4.54 18.42 4.33
C ARG A 47 -4.18 17.60 5.56
N TYR A 48 -2.87 17.48 5.80
CA TYR A 48 -2.28 16.92 7.00
C TYR A 48 -1.08 17.79 7.41
N ALA A 49 -1.22 18.52 8.52
CA ALA A 49 -0.26 19.53 8.97
C ALA A 49 0.10 20.52 7.84
N ASP A 50 1.34 20.50 7.35
CA ASP A 50 1.83 21.39 6.30
C ASP A 50 1.67 20.79 4.88
N ASP A 51 1.46 19.48 4.77
CA ASP A 51 1.30 18.79 3.50
C ASP A 51 -0.18 18.75 3.09
N PHE A 52 -0.49 19.21 1.89
CA PHE A 52 -1.85 19.15 1.33
C PHE A 52 -1.86 18.66 -0.11
N LEU A 53 -2.97 18.02 -0.49
CA LEU A 53 -3.23 17.52 -1.84
C LEU A 53 -4.53 18.13 -2.35
N ILE A 54 -4.47 18.68 -3.56
CA ILE A 54 -5.63 19.21 -4.28
C ILE A 54 -5.83 18.37 -5.52
N ARG A 55 -6.99 17.72 -5.63
CA ARG A 55 -7.42 17.05 -6.84
C ARG A 55 -8.39 17.96 -7.58
N VAL A 56 -8.04 18.31 -8.80
CA VAL A 56 -8.88 19.07 -9.73
C VAL A 56 -9.29 18.14 -10.87
N ILE A 57 -10.58 18.10 -11.18
CA ILE A 57 -11.10 17.51 -12.42
C ILE A 57 -11.30 18.69 -13.37
N GLY A 58 -10.36 18.86 -14.31
CA GLY A 58 -10.31 20.02 -15.20
C GLY A 58 -9.00 20.09 -16.00
N SER A 59 -8.75 21.23 -16.62
CA SER A 59 -7.59 21.44 -17.47
C SER A 59 -6.31 21.69 -16.66
N LYS A 60 -5.15 21.60 -17.31
CA LYS A 60 -3.87 21.98 -16.68
C LYS A 60 -3.83 23.48 -16.36
N GLN A 61 -4.49 24.31 -17.16
CA GLN A 61 -4.54 25.77 -16.95
C GLN A 61 -5.27 26.11 -15.66
N ASP A 62 -6.38 25.41 -15.36
CA ASP A 62 -7.11 25.58 -14.10
C ASP A 62 -6.21 25.29 -12.88
N CYS A 63 -5.40 24.23 -12.96
CA CYS A 63 -4.45 23.89 -11.90
C CYS A 63 -3.35 24.95 -11.70
N ILE A 64 -2.93 25.63 -12.78
CA ILE A 64 -1.94 26.71 -12.70
C ILE A 64 -2.55 27.93 -12.03
N GLN A 65 -3.77 28.31 -12.43
CA GLN A 65 -4.49 29.43 -11.81
C GLN A 65 -4.73 29.20 -10.32
N ILE A 66 -5.22 28.01 -9.95
CA ILE A 66 -5.40 27.64 -8.53
C ILE A 66 -4.08 27.71 -7.75
N LYS A 67 -2.97 27.32 -8.37
CA LYS A 67 -1.65 27.40 -7.73
C LYS A 67 -1.25 28.87 -7.48
N GLU A 68 -1.49 29.76 -8.44
CA GLU A 68 -1.22 31.19 -8.31
C GLU A 68 -2.09 31.84 -7.24
N ASP A 69 -3.40 31.56 -7.23
CA ASP A 69 -4.34 32.06 -6.23
C ASP A 69 -3.94 31.66 -4.80
N ILE A 70 -3.52 30.40 -4.61
CA ILE A 70 -3.03 29.90 -3.32
C ILE A 70 -1.72 30.59 -2.93
N LYS A 71 -0.80 30.76 -3.88
CA LYS A 71 0.49 31.43 -3.64
C LYS A 71 0.27 32.87 -3.17
N GLN A 72 -0.62 33.59 -3.82
CA GLN A 72 -0.99 34.96 -3.44
C GLN A 72 -1.67 34.99 -2.07
N PHE A 73 -2.63 34.11 -1.81
CA PHE A 73 -3.30 34.03 -0.51
C PHE A 73 -2.31 33.75 0.64
N MET A 74 -1.35 32.84 0.45
CA MET A 74 -0.35 32.52 1.46
C MET A 74 0.63 33.67 1.70
N ALA A 75 1.03 34.40 0.66
CA ALA A 75 1.88 35.58 0.79
C ALA A 75 1.15 36.73 1.51
N ASP A 76 -0.07 37.05 1.07
CA ASP A 76 -0.79 38.24 1.53
C ASP A 76 -1.38 38.08 2.93
N LYS A 77 -1.96 36.91 3.23
CA LYS A 77 -2.69 36.69 4.49
C LYS A 77 -1.84 36.01 5.56
N LEU A 78 -1.06 35.01 5.17
CA LEU A 78 -0.29 34.18 6.10
C LEU A 78 1.17 34.63 6.22
N LYS A 79 1.65 35.47 5.28
CA LYS A 79 3.05 35.91 5.19
C LYS A 79 4.03 34.73 5.12
N LEU A 80 3.63 33.68 4.40
CA LEU A 80 4.42 32.46 4.21
C LEU A 80 4.83 32.31 2.75
N GLU A 81 6.09 31.98 2.53
CA GLU A 81 6.60 31.66 1.20
C GLU A 81 6.33 30.19 0.87
N LEU A 82 5.69 29.96 -0.27
CA LEU A 82 5.42 28.63 -0.78
C LEU A 82 6.67 28.11 -1.51
N SER A 83 7.18 26.95 -1.12
CA SER A 83 8.29 26.30 -1.85
C SER A 83 7.80 25.81 -3.22
N ASP A 84 8.31 26.42 -4.29
CA ASP A 84 7.96 26.06 -5.66
C ASP A 84 8.40 24.64 -6.02
N GLU A 85 9.49 24.14 -5.40
CA GLU A 85 10.00 22.77 -5.58
C GLU A 85 9.05 21.69 -5.05
N LYS A 86 8.31 21.98 -3.97
CA LYS A 86 7.36 21.04 -3.38
C LYS A 86 6.02 21.02 -4.13
N THR A 87 5.70 22.07 -4.87
CA THR A 87 4.37 22.28 -5.47
C THR A 87 4.35 21.89 -6.95
N LEU A 88 4.54 20.59 -7.18
CA LEU A 88 4.53 20.00 -8.51
C LEU A 88 3.10 19.68 -8.97
N ILE A 89 2.66 20.29 -10.07
CA ILE A 89 1.41 19.90 -10.74
C ILE A 89 1.68 18.60 -11.50
N THR A 90 1.08 17.50 -11.03
CA THR A 90 1.21 16.18 -11.65
C THR A 90 -0.12 15.73 -12.24
N HIS A 91 -0.06 15.05 -13.38
CA HIS A 91 -1.23 14.38 -13.92
C HIS A 91 -1.65 13.27 -12.95
N ALA A 92 -2.94 13.17 -12.62
CA ALA A 92 -3.47 12.25 -11.61
C ALA A 92 -3.15 10.75 -11.83
N ARG A 93 -2.65 10.38 -13.01
CA ARG A 93 -2.25 9.01 -13.36
C ARG A 93 -0.80 8.70 -12.99
N LYS A 94 0.03 9.73 -12.83
CA LYS A 94 1.40 9.60 -12.34
C LYS A 94 1.36 9.51 -10.81
N HIS A 95 2.37 8.85 -10.26
CA HIS A 95 2.51 8.73 -8.81
C HIS A 95 2.88 10.09 -8.21
N ALA A 96 2.11 10.53 -7.22
CA ALA A 96 2.43 11.66 -6.35
C ALA A 96 2.74 11.12 -4.94
N LYS A 97 3.86 11.56 -4.35
CA LYS A 97 4.23 11.18 -2.99
C LYS A 97 3.45 12.03 -1.99
N PHE A 98 2.68 11.39 -1.10
CA PHE A 98 1.93 12.06 -0.04
C PHE A 98 1.98 11.20 1.22
N LEU A 99 2.48 11.76 2.34
CA LEU A 99 2.62 11.08 3.63
C LEU A 99 3.31 9.70 3.53
N GLY A 100 4.30 9.56 2.64
CA GLY A 100 5.02 8.30 2.44
C GLY A 100 4.27 7.23 1.63
N TYR A 101 3.12 7.56 1.05
CA TYR A 101 2.44 6.74 0.03
C TYR A 101 2.62 7.34 -1.36
N ASP A 102 2.60 6.47 -2.35
CA ASP A 102 2.42 6.86 -3.75
C ASP A 102 0.93 6.84 -4.07
N VAL A 103 0.37 8.03 -4.28
CA VAL A 103 -1.04 8.25 -4.58
C VAL A 103 -1.19 8.45 -6.08
N PHE A 104 -2.12 7.72 -6.69
CA PHE A 104 -2.47 7.90 -8.10
C PHE A 104 -3.90 7.43 -8.37
N VAL A 105 -4.46 7.87 -9.49
CA VAL A 105 -5.76 7.45 -9.99
C VAL A 105 -5.55 6.30 -10.97
N ARG A 106 -6.12 5.14 -10.65
CA ARG A 106 -6.09 3.98 -11.54
C ARG A 106 -7.01 4.25 -12.73
N LYS A 107 -6.46 4.10 -13.93
CA LYS A 107 -7.24 3.93 -15.16
C LYS A 107 -7.20 2.45 -15.53
N SER A 108 -8.36 1.82 -15.63
CA SER A 108 -8.43 0.39 -15.91
C SER A 108 -9.74 0.06 -16.59
N ASN A 109 -9.63 -0.60 -17.74
CA ASN A 109 -10.77 -1.18 -18.45
C ASN A 109 -11.09 -2.60 -17.95
N ASP A 110 -10.45 -3.04 -16.85
CA ASP A 110 -10.68 -4.36 -16.29
C ASP A 110 -12.11 -4.46 -15.78
N THR A 111 -12.77 -5.55 -16.17
CA THR A 111 -14.14 -5.80 -15.78
C THR A 111 -14.19 -6.79 -14.63
N ARG A 112 -15.04 -6.51 -13.64
CA ARG A 112 -15.33 -7.40 -12.52
C ARG A 112 -16.82 -7.62 -12.40
N ARG A 113 -17.18 -8.83 -12.00
CA ARG A 113 -18.56 -9.14 -11.62
C ARG A 113 -18.82 -8.59 -10.22
N ASP A 114 -19.90 -7.84 -10.08
CA ASP A 114 -20.42 -7.41 -8.79
C ASP A 114 -21.07 -8.61 -8.05
N LYS A 115 -21.44 -8.43 -6.78
CA LYS A 115 -22.16 -9.43 -5.96
C LYS A 115 -23.45 -9.95 -6.64
N ASN A 116 -24.05 -9.13 -7.49
CA ASN A 116 -25.25 -9.47 -8.26
C ASN A 116 -24.95 -10.12 -9.63
N GLY A 117 -23.68 -10.44 -9.92
CA GLY A 117 -23.25 -11.10 -11.16
C GLY A 117 -23.10 -10.19 -12.39
N HIS A 118 -23.45 -8.90 -12.26
CA HIS A 118 -23.31 -7.90 -13.32
C HIS A 118 -21.86 -7.54 -13.60
N LEU A 119 -21.51 -7.42 -14.89
CA LEU A 119 -20.16 -7.05 -15.33
C LEU A 119 -19.99 -5.53 -15.25
N THR A 120 -19.01 -5.06 -14.48
CA THR A 120 -18.80 -3.63 -14.17
C THR A 120 -17.32 -3.26 -14.26
N ARG A 121 -17.02 -1.99 -14.58
CA ARG A 121 -15.68 -1.40 -14.48
C ARG A 121 -15.51 -0.67 -13.14
N SER A 122 -15.51 -1.41 -12.04
CA SER A 122 -15.53 -0.82 -10.69
C SER A 122 -14.18 -0.24 -10.22
N LEU A 123 -13.09 -0.58 -10.92
CA LEU A 123 -11.73 -0.19 -10.56
C LEU A 123 -11.26 1.10 -11.24
N ASP A 124 -12.03 1.58 -12.21
CA ASP A 124 -11.70 2.76 -12.99
C ASP A 124 -11.90 4.05 -12.19
N HIS A 125 -11.01 5.02 -12.41
CA HIS A 125 -10.97 6.33 -11.76
C HIS A 125 -10.93 6.29 -10.22
N LYS A 126 -10.51 5.17 -9.62
CA LYS A 126 -10.33 5.02 -8.18
C LYS A 126 -8.94 5.49 -7.74
N ILE A 127 -8.90 6.15 -6.59
CA ILE A 127 -7.66 6.51 -5.93
C ILE A 127 -7.02 5.24 -5.37
N VAL A 128 -5.73 5.07 -5.63
CA VAL A 128 -4.93 3.93 -5.23
C VAL A 128 -3.73 4.43 -4.43
N LEU A 129 -3.45 3.76 -3.33
CA LEU A 129 -2.34 4.04 -2.43
C LEU A 129 -1.32 2.91 -2.50
N TYR A 130 -0.11 3.20 -2.94
CA TYR A 130 0.98 2.24 -3.02
C TYR A 130 2.11 2.56 -2.05
N VAL A 131 2.79 1.50 -1.60
CA VAL A 131 4.09 1.58 -0.95
C VAL A 131 5.17 1.22 -1.95
N THR A 132 6.16 2.09 -2.09
CA THR A 132 7.29 1.86 -2.99
C THR A 132 8.38 1.05 -2.34
N THR A 133 9.17 0.39 -3.20
CA THR A 133 10.42 -0.25 -2.79
C THR A 133 11.41 0.76 -2.20
N GLU A 134 11.41 2.01 -2.67
CA GLU A 134 12.22 3.10 -2.10
C GLU A 134 11.89 3.35 -0.62
N THR A 135 10.60 3.36 -0.28
CA THR A 135 10.13 3.59 1.09
C THR A 135 10.58 2.45 2.01
N MET A 136 10.43 1.20 1.56
CA MET A 136 10.94 0.03 2.27
C MET A 136 12.46 0.06 2.39
N ARG A 137 13.18 0.42 1.33
CA ARG A 137 14.65 0.55 1.32
C ARG A 137 15.10 1.56 2.36
N LYS A 138 14.50 2.76 2.38
CA LYS A 138 14.83 3.81 3.34
C LYS A 138 14.68 3.31 4.78
N LYS A 139 13.55 2.65 5.10
CA LYS A 139 13.28 2.10 6.43
C LYS A 139 14.20 0.93 6.81
N LEU A 140 14.51 0.02 5.89
CA LEU A 140 15.44 -1.08 6.15
C LEU A 140 16.88 -0.60 6.41
N LEU A 141 17.30 0.47 5.73
CA LEU A 141 18.59 1.11 5.96
C LEU A 141 18.60 1.87 7.29
N GLU A 142 17.53 2.59 7.62
CA GLU A 142 17.36 3.29 8.91
C GLU A 142 17.50 2.32 10.09
N TYR A 143 16.95 1.10 9.97
CA TYR A 143 17.07 0.08 11.00
C TYR A 143 18.39 -0.73 10.97
N ASP A 144 19.31 -0.43 10.05
CA ASP A 144 20.54 -1.20 9.79
C ASP A 144 20.29 -2.72 9.54
N ALA A 145 19.13 -3.06 8.97
CA ALA A 145 18.68 -4.43 8.75
C ALA A 145 19.10 -5.02 7.40
N VAL A 146 19.60 -4.19 6.48
CA VAL A 146 19.92 -4.58 5.11
C VAL A 146 21.31 -4.11 4.68
N LYS A 147 21.98 -4.93 3.89
CA LYS A 147 23.18 -4.58 3.12
C LYS A 147 22.84 -4.67 1.65
N ILE A 148 23.01 -3.57 0.93
CA ILE A 148 22.84 -3.53 -0.53
C ILE A 148 24.15 -3.96 -1.16
N VAL A 149 24.11 -5.00 -1.98
CA VAL A 149 25.27 -5.48 -2.74
C VAL A 149 24.92 -5.53 -4.22
N LYS A 150 25.86 -5.13 -5.07
CA LYS A 150 25.74 -5.30 -6.52
C LYS A 150 26.19 -6.71 -6.89
N GLN A 151 25.31 -7.49 -7.49
CA GLN A 151 25.64 -8.79 -8.07
C GLN A 151 25.19 -8.79 -9.53
N ASN A 152 26.10 -9.09 -10.45
CA ASN A 152 25.83 -9.13 -11.89
C ASN A 152 25.15 -7.84 -12.41
N GLY A 153 25.64 -6.68 -11.96
CA GLY A 153 25.08 -5.37 -12.32
C GLY A 153 23.73 -5.01 -11.68
N LYS A 154 23.12 -5.92 -10.91
CA LYS A 154 21.82 -5.70 -10.23
C LYS A 154 22.00 -5.46 -8.75
N GLU A 155 21.15 -4.58 -8.18
CA GLU A 155 21.08 -4.37 -6.73
C GLU A 155 20.38 -5.54 -6.06
N VAL A 156 21.08 -6.24 -5.15
CA VAL A 156 20.53 -7.32 -4.35
C VAL A 156 20.53 -6.91 -2.88
N TRP A 157 19.38 -7.03 -2.25
CA TRP A 157 19.19 -6.66 -0.85
C TRP A 157 19.45 -7.89 0.02
N LYS A 158 20.55 -7.87 0.78
CA LYS A 158 20.90 -8.97 1.67
C LYS A 158 20.60 -8.58 3.12
N PRO A 159 19.91 -9.43 3.89
CA PRO A 159 19.70 -9.19 5.32
C PRO A 159 21.03 -9.00 6.04
N LYS A 160 21.13 -8.03 6.95
CA LYS A 160 22.30 -7.74 7.78
C LYS A 160 21.93 -7.96 9.24
N GLY A 161 22.77 -8.66 10.00
CA GLY A 161 22.58 -8.77 11.46
C GLY A 161 22.99 -7.47 12.14
N ARG A 162 22.24 -7.05 13.15
CA ARG A 162 22.44 -5.80 13.87
C ARG A 162 23.38 -6.03 15.05
N SER A 163 24.65 -5.69 14.88
CA SER A 163 25.69 -5.97 15.89
C SER A 163 25.46 -5.26 17.21
N TYR A 164 24.84 -4.08 17.21
CA TYR A 164 24.55 -3.32 18.43
C TYR A 164 23.57 -4.03 19.37
N MET A 165 22.72 -4.92 18.84
CA MET A 165 21.75 -5.70 19.61
C MET A 165 22.37 -6.94 20.29
N ARG A 166 23.65 -7.22 20.05
CA ARG A 166 24.30 -8.45 20.56
C ARG A 166 24.26 -8.55 22.09
N CYS A 167 24.31 -7.42 22.77
CA CYS A 167 24.35 -7.34 24.23
C CYS A 167 22.96 -7.26 24.89
N LEU A 168 21.89 -7.11 24.10
CA LEU A 168 20.51 -7.02 24.61
C LEU A 168 19.98 -8.38 25.03
N ASP A 169 18.95 -8.40 25.87
CA ASP A 169 18.27 -9.65 26.21
C ASP A 169 17.56 -10.26 25.00
N ASP A 170 17.45 -11.60 24.97
CA ASP A 170 16.77 -12.32 23.88
C ASP A 170 15.33 -11.81 23.69
N LEU A 171 14.62 -11.53 24.80
CA LEU A 171 13.26 -11.03 24.72
C LEU A 171 13.19 -9.60 24.18
N GLU A 172 14.18 -8.77 24.49
CA GLU A 172 14.25 -7.40 23.99
C GLU A 172 14.48 -7.38 22.48
N ILE A 173 15.41 -8.21 21.99
CA ILE A 173 15.72 -8.32 20.56
C ILE A 173 14.45 -8.68 19.78
N ILE A 174 13.76 -9.78 20.14
CA ILE A 174 12.53 -10.18 19.42
C ILE A 174 11.41 -9.14 19.54
N SER A 175 11.29 -8.47 20.69
CA SER A 175 10.26 -7.46 20.90
C SER A 175 10.48 -6.23 20.04
N GLN A 176 11.74 -5.79 19.91
CA GLN A 176 12.10 -4.66 19.07
C GLN A 176 11.82 -4.96 17.59
N TYR A 177 12.27 -6.12 17.08
CA TYR A 177 11.96 -6.50 15.69
C TYR A 177 10.45 -6.58 15.43
N ASN A 178 9.69 -7.19 16.36
CA ASN A 178 8.24 -7.25 16.24
C ASN A 178 7.60 -5.86 16.23
N ALA A 179 8.01 -4.96 17.13
CA ALA A 179 7.49 -3.60 17.20
C ALA A 179 7.76 -2.81 15.90
N GLU A 180 8.96 -2.95 15.32
CA GLU A 180 9.31 -2.31 14.06
C GLU A 180 8.49 -2.85 12.88
N ILE A 181 8.30 -4.17 12.79
CA ILE A 181 7.48 -4.81 11.73
C ILE A 181 6.02 -4.41 11.87
N MET A 182 5.47 -4.49 13.09
CA MET A 182 4.08 -4.13 13.36
C MET A 182 3.84 -2.65 13.09
N GLY A 183 4.73 -1.76 13.55
CA GLY A 183 4.61 -0.32 13.30
C GLY A 183 4.65 0.03 11.81
N PHE A 184 5.55 -0.59 11.05
CA PHE A 184 5.61 -0.42 9.60
C PHE A 184 4.33 -0.93 8.92
N TYR A 185 3.89 -2.13 9.28
CA TYR A 185 2.67 -2.71 8.71
C TYR A 185 1.42 -1.91 9.08
N ASP A 186 1.26 -1.50 10.33
CA ASP A 186 0.06 -0.80 10.79
C ASP A 186 -0.13 0.50 10.03
N TYR A 187 0.95 1.27 9.83
CA TYR A 187 0.93 2.44 8.97
C TYR A 187 0.59 2.07 7.52
N TYR A 188 1.34 1.17 6.90
CA TYR A 188 1.20 0.87 5.48
C TYR A 188 0.06 -0.11 5.10
N SER A 189 -0.68 -0.63 6.08
CA SER A 189 -1.75 -1.63 5.90
C SER A 189 -2.92 -1.14 5.04
N ILE A 190 -3.06 0.18 4.89
CA ILE A 190 -4.09 0.82 4.07
C ILE A 190 -3.79 0.67 2.57
N ALA A 191 -2.51 0.50 2.21
CA ALA A 191 -2.07 0.45 0.82
C ALA A 191 -2.69 -0.72 0.05
N ASN A 192 -3.05 -0.46 -1.21
CA ASN A 192 -3.62 -1.44 -2.13
C ASN A 192 -2.63 -2.58 -2.42
N ASN A 193 -1.33 -2.30 -2.35
CA ASN A 193 -0.26 -3.28 -2.51
C ASN A 193 0.36 -3.70 -1.16
N SER A 194 -0.37 -3.64 -0.05
CA SER A 194 0.11 -4.08 1.28
C SER A 194 0.78 -5.46 1.33
N PRO A 195 0.43 -6.47 0.51
CA PRO A 195 1.18 -7.72 0.48
C PRO A 195 2.67 -7.56 0.11
N VAL A 196 3.07 -6.46 -0.53
CA VAL A 196 4.49 -6.14 -0.83
C VAL A 196 5.33 -6.01 0.45
N ILE A 197 4.70 -5.68 1.59
CA ILE A 197 5.37 -5.59 2.90
C ILE A 197 5.96 -6.94 3.33
N ASP A 198 5.47 -8.06 2.79
CA ASP A 198 6.03 -9.40 3.02
C ASP A 198 7.52 -9.47 2.63
N SER A 199 7.92 -8.78 1.54
CA SER A 199 9.33 -8.68 1.14
C SER A 199 10.20 -7.93 2.18
N PHE A 200 9.64 -6.89 2.81
CA PHE A 200 10.29 -6.17 3.91
C PHE A 200 10.40 -7.06 5.15
N TYR A 201 9.33 -7.78 5.48
CA TYR A 201 9.28 -8.73 6.58
C TYR A 201 10.34 -9.81 6.46
N HIS A 202 10.48 -10.43 5.28
CA HIS A 202 11.51 -11.45 5.06
C HIS A 202 12.92 -10.92 5.30
N ILE A 203 13.22 -9.67 4.93
CA ILE A 203 14.54 -9.09 5.21
C ILE A 203 14.74 -8.91 6.71
N MET A 204 13.71 -8.45 7.43
CA MET A 204 13.73 -8.28 8.88
C MET A 204 13.87 -9.61 9.63
N GLU A 205 13.13 -10.64 9.21
CA GLU A 205 13.20 -12.00 9.77
C GLU A 205 14.63 -12.56 9.67
N TYR A 206 15.23 -12.51 8.49
CA TYR A 206 16.59 -13.01 8.29
C TYR A 206 17.67 -12.11 8.89
N SER A 207 17.40 -10.81 9.04
CA SER A 207 18.24 -9.89 9.82
C SER A 207 18.27 -10.33 11.28
N MET A 208 17.11 -10.60 11.87
CA MET A 208 16.97 -11.09 13.25
C MET A 208 17.74 -12.41 13.46
N TYR A 209 17.61 -13.39 12.55
CA TYR A 209 18.36 -14.64 12.66
C TYR A 209 19.88 -14.43 12.65
N LYS A 210 20.38 -13.45 11.87
CA LYS A 210 21.80 -13.09 11.87
C LYS A 210 22.22 -12.39 13.16
N THR A 211 21.35 -11.58 13.76
CA THR A 211 21.58 -10.94 15.05
C THR A 211 21.76 -11.98 16.16
N TYR A 212 20.85 -12.94 16.28
CA TYR A 212 21.01 -14.06 17.23
C TYR A 212 22.22 -14.94 16.94
N ALA A 213 22.49 -15.21 15.66
CA ALA A 213 23.67 -15.98 15.26
C ALA A 213 24.97 -15.30 15.71
N ALA A 214 25.05 -13.97 15.60
CA ALA A 214 26.17 -13.18 16.08
C ALA A 214 26.26 -13.12 17.62
N LYS A 215 25.13 -13.11 18.33
CA LYS A 215 25.06 -13.16 19.80
C LYS A 215 25.62 -14.45 20.37
N TYR A 216 25.22 -15.58 19.80
CA TYR A 216 25.65 -16.89 20.27
C TYR A 216 26.89 -17.44 19.57
N THR A 217 27.52 -16.68 18.67
CA THR A 217 28.64 -17.15 17.83
C THR A 217 28.31 -18.48 17.14
N THR A 218 27.12 -18.55 16.53
CA THR A 218 26.64 -19.73 15.81
C THR A 218 26.20 -19.38 14.40
N SER A 219 25.75 -20.38 13.64
CA SER A 219 25.15 -20.13 12.33
C SER A 219 23.64 -19.87 12.48
N LYS A 220 23.09 -19.03 11.59
CA LYS A 220 21.64 -18.78 11.50
C LYS A 220 20.82 -20.08 11.42
N LYS A 221 21.34 -21.12 10.77
CA LYS A 221 20.68 -22.43 10.67
C LYS A 221 20.49 -23.08 12.05
N LYS A 222 21.52 -23.04 12.91
CA LYS A 222 21.46 -23.58 14.28
C LYS A 222 20.46 -22.78 15.14
N ILE A 223 20.46 -21.45 15.01
CA ILE A 223 19.48 -20.59 15.69
C ILE A 223 18.05 -20.93 15.28
N ILE A 224 17.78 -21.03 13.97
CA ILE A 224 16.46 -21.40 13.47
C ILE A 224 16.05 -22.76 14.00
N ALA A 225 16.92 -23.78 13.93
CA ALA A 225 16.61 -25.11 14.44
C ALA A 225 16.33 -25.13 15.96
N LYS A 226 16.98 -24.27 16.74
CA LYS A 226 16.81 -24.20 18.21
C LYS A 226 15.48 -23.55 18.61
N TYR A 227 15.12 -22.43 17.98
CA TYR A 227 14.01 -21.58 18.44
C TYR A 227 12.75 -21.64 17.56
N LYS A 228 12.84 -22.18 16.34
CA LYS A 228 11.67 -22.35 15.46
C LYS A 228 10.92 -23.62 15.87
N LYS A 229 9.72 -23.45 16.43
CA LYS A 229 8.81 -24.53 16.83
C LYS A 229 7.51 -24.36 16.05
N ASN A 230 6.99 -25.44 15.46
CA ASN A 230 5.75 -25.42 14.67
C ASN A 230 5.72 -24.36 13.55
N GLY A 231 6.87 -24.08 12.93
CA GLY A 231 6.97 -23.09 11.85
C GLY A 231 7.13 -21.64 12.31
N VAL A 232 7.02 -21.34 13.61
CA VAL A 232 7.14 -19.99 14.18
C VAL A 232 8.40 -19.88 15.05
N PHE A 233 9.17 -18.80 14.85
CA PHE A 233 10.32 -18.51 15.71
C PHE A 233 9.84 -17.98 17.07
N SER A 234 10.26 -18.63 18.16
CA SER A 234 9.76 -18.30 19.49
C SER A 234 10.85 -18.38 20.56
N ILE A 235 10.83 -17.43 21.50
CA ILE A 235 11.77 -17.35 22.62
C ILE A 235 11.01 -17.66 23.90
N PRO A 236 11.39 -18.74 24.63
CA PRO A 236 10.78 -19.05 25.91
C PRO A 236 11.24 -18.07 27.00
N TYR A 237 10.34 -17.74 27.92
CA TYR A 237 10.63 -16.97 29.12
C TYR A 237 9.68 -17.31 30.25
N THR A 238 10.14 -17.11 31.49
CA THR A 238 9.30 -17.31 32.67
C THR A 238 8.57 -16.00 33.01
N ASN A 239 7.24 -16.06 33.08
CA ASN A 239 6.45 -14.89 33.49
C ASN A 239 6.59 -14.65 35.01
N LYS A 240 6.19 -13.47 35.50
CA LYS A 240 6.16 -13.13 36.94
C LYS A 240 5.40 -14.15 37.81
N LYS A 241 4.51 -14.93 37.20
CA LYS A 241 3.71 -16.00 37.84
C LYS A 241 4.37 -17.39 37.81
N GLY A 242 5.60 -17.52 37.32
CA GLY A 242 6.35 -18.78 37.26
C GLY A 242 6.03 -19.69 36.05
N TYR A 243 5.07 -19.31 35.21
CA TYR A 243 4.75 -20.09 34.00
C TYR A 243 5.75 -19.83 32.86
N GLU A 244 6.14 -20.89 32.16
CA GLU A 244 6.85 -20.78 30.89
C GLU A 244 5.90 -20.27 29.79
N VAL A 245 6.20 -19.09 29.30
CA VAL A 245 5.51 -18.45 28.16
C VAL A 245 6.49 -18.33 27.02
N LYS A 246 6.01 -18.21 25.79
CA LYS A 246 6.84 -17.96 24.62
C LYS A 246 6.49 -16.61 24.02
N ARG A 247 7.51 -15.87 23.61
CA ARG A 247 7.36 -14.71 22.75
C ARG A 247 7.61 -15.12 21.32
N GLU A 248 6.58 -14.99 20.50
CA GLU A 248 6.61 -15.39 19.09
C GLU A 248 7.04 -14.21 18.22
N PHE A 249 7.76 -14.51 17.15
CA PHE A 249 8.01 -13.57 16.07
C PHE A 249 6.71 -13.35 15.27
N TYR A 250 6.50 -12.13 14.78
CA TYR A 250 5.27 -11.76 14.09
C TYR A 250 4.99 -12.66 12.88
N ASP A 251 3.82 -13.33 12.84
CA ASP A 251 3.41 -14.22 11.73
C ASP A 251 1.94 -14.03 11.30
N LYS A 252 1.34 -12.87 11.59
CA LYS A 252 -0.10 -12.63 11.31
C LYS A 252 -0.40 -12.25 9.86
N GLY A 253 0.62 -12.21 9.00
CA GLY A 253 0.54 -11.80 7.59
C GLY A 253 0.33 -10.29 7.37
N PHE A 254 0.26 -9.89 6.10
CA PHE A 254 0.23 -8.47 5.68
C PHE A 254 -0.98 -8.14 4.80
N LYS A 255 -2.16 -8.59 5.22
CA LYS A 255 -3.41 -8.32 4.48
C LYS A 255 -3.81 -6.85 4.61
N ARG A 256 -4.34 -6.27 3.53
CA ARG A 256 -4.85 -4.89 3.56
C ARG A 256 -5.94 -4.74 4.64
N LYS A 257 -5.78 -3.76 5.53
CA LYS A 257 -6.84 -3.39 6.50
C LYS A 257 -7.82 -2.46 5.80
N GLY A 258 -8.99 -3.00 5.46
CA GLY A 258 -9.97 -2.36 4.57
C GLY A 258 -11.20 -1.78 5.27
N ASN A 259 -11.08 -1.27 6.50
CA ASN A 259 -12.22 -0.75 7.28
C ASN A 259 -12.33 0.77 7.30
N TYR A 260 -11.73 1.47 6.35
CA TYR A 260 -12.09 2.85 6.10
C TYR A 260 -13.12 2.80 4.99
N ARG A 261 -14.41 2.89 5.37
CA ARG A 261 -15.46 3.28 4.44
C ARG A 261 -14.87 4.43 3.63
N THR A 262 -14.85 4.30 2.31
CA THR A 262 -14.57 5.41 1.42
C THR A 262 -15.67 6.44 1.65
N ALA A 263 -15.54 7.23 2.71
CA ALA A 263 -16.28 8.44 2.87
C ALA A 263 -15.70 9.38 1.82
N ILE A 264 -16.57 9.72 0.86
CA ILE A 264 -16.50 10.84 -0.08
C ILE A 264 -15.82 10.58 -1.43
#